data_AF-F9G1F6-F1
#
_entry.id   AF-F9G1F6-F1
#
_cell.length_a   1.000
_cell.length_b   1.000
_cell.length_c   1.000
_cell.angle_alpha   90.00
_cell.angle_beta   90.00
_cell.angle_gamma   90.00
#
_symmetry.space_group_name_H-M   'P 1'
#
loop_
_entity.id
_entity.type
_entity.pdbx_description
1 polymer ?
#
loop_
_entity_poly.entity_id
_entity_poly.type
_entity_poly.pdbx_seq_one_letter_code
_entity_poly.pdbx_strand_id
1 'polypeptide(L)'
;MAAAYAKDLLRQIPPGKVEAEKPISEVLSSMMSMASDHHLTRIERWLSPPDYSTNANLARERRHPGTGTWLLNSPAFQEWKLGSRQHLWLHGLAGSGKTILSTTILDHLQQIDSHTTLAFFFDFSDPRKQKVENLLRSLAVQLYHTGNEAANRLSSLFTAHDDGRRQPDTNALSACVDTMIQTARRVFIIIDALDECTAREELLQWLKHLASRKAQLIVTGRPEVEFQSAIPRSFDEHNCILLDKQAVNTDICAYVEATLEQKPDFADKKLSPSILEEMHDKIGNGADGMFRWAACQLETLARCLTLAAIEKALKSLPNNLNETYYRMLEDIPSEYRHDALRLLQFLVHTKRPLTLVEAVEVIATEINQEPRGFTVKRRLFQAVDILRYCPSLVIIAKVTKYAGTVEELHLAHFSVKEYLLEQAQFNLENASIAISKTCLTYLTDIGGSDSTIRRDFPMARYAAESWMDYAVSAETSEDTIRITVGFLRDKTTFQRWCRLYQADRWWADEPGPPRAPTLYYACLSGLAGAARDLAIEGADVNAPGGEYGNALQAASFKGNLKVVQLLLDKGADVNAPAALTAMLYKLPHITAI
;
A
#
# COMPACT_ATOMS: atom_id res chain seq x y z
N MET A 1 -55.01 39.40 -4.37
CA MET A 1 -54.00 40.45 -4.58
C MET A 1 -52.71 39.97 -5.25
N ALA A 2 -52.27 38.72 -5.07
CA ALA A 2 -51.03 38.20 -5.71
C ALA A 2 -51.11 38.02 -7.25
N ALA A 3 -52.27 37.62 -7.79
CA ALA A 3 -52.42 37.40 -9.24
C ALA A 3 -52.45 38.70 -10.08
N ALA A 4 -52.84 39.83 -9.48
CA ALA A 4 -52.79 41.14 -10.15
C ALA A 4 -51.35 41.66 -10.24
N TYR A 5 -50.53 41.40 -9.21
CA TYR A 5 -49.13 41.83 -9.17
C TYR A 5 -48.24 41.08 -10.16
N ALA A 6 -48.49 39.78 -10.40
CA ALA A 6 -47.76 38.99 -11.39
C ALA A 6 -48.01 39.45 -12.84
N LYS A 7 -49.22 39.93 -13.14
CA LYS A 7 -49.60 40.38 -14.49
C LYS A 7 -48.98 41.74 -14.85
N ASP A 8 -48.84 42.63 -13.89
CA ASP A 8 -48.17 43.92 -14.10
C ASP A 8 -46.65 43.79 -14.13
N LEU A 9 -46.06 42.84 -13.38
CA LEU A 9 -44.61 42.55 -13.47
C LEU A 9 -44.22 41.99 -14.85
N LEU A 10 -45.03 41.09 -15.41
CA LEU A 10 -44.80 40.49 -16.74
C LEU A 10 -44.99 41.49 -17.90
N ARG A 11 -45.67 42.62 -17.67
CA ARG A 11 -45.80 43.72 -18.65
C ARG A 11 -44.60 44.68 -18.66
N GLN A 12 -43.74 44.64 -17.64
CA GLN A 12 -42.57 45.53 -17.51
C GLN A 12 -41.25 44.86 -17.90
N ILE A 13 -41.25 43.57 -18.22
CA ILE A 13 -40.06 42.85 -18.70
C ILE A 13 -40.11 42.82 -20.24
N PRO A 14 -39.17 43.46 -20.95
CA PRO A 14 -39.08 43.35 -22.41
C PRO A 14 -38.90 41.86 -22.80
N PRO A 15 -39.55 41.36 -23.88
CA PRO A 15 -39.45 39.95 -24.27
C PRO A 15 -38.01 39.44 -24.38
N GLY A 16 -37.10 40.28 -24.88
CA GLY A 16 -35.67 39.96 -25.01
C GLY A 16 -34.87 39.84 -23.70
N LYS A 17 -35.45 40.17 -22.52
CA LYS A 17 -34.83 39.90 -21.21
C LYS A 17 -35.22 38.55 -20.62
N VAL A 18 -36.35 37.97 -21.04
CA VAL A 18 -36.75 36.61 -20.63
C VAL A 18 -36.01 35.57 -21.46
N GLU A 19 -35.74 35.86 -22.73
CA GLU A 19 -34.93 35.02 -23.63
C GLU A 19 -33.43 35.00 -23.27
N ALA A 20 -32.96 35.96 -22.46
CA ALA A 20 -31.58 36.05 -21.99
C ALA A 20 -31.34 35.34 -20.64
N GLU A 21 -32.39 34.89 -19.95
CA GLU A 21 -32.27 34.09 -18.72
C GLU A 21 -32.20 32.61 -19.06
N LYS A 22 -31.29 31.89 -18.39
CA LYS A 22 -31.16 30.44 -18.58
C LYS A 22 -32.51 29.77 -18.28
N PRO A 23 -33.00 28.86 -19.14
CA PRO A 23 -34.21 28.10 -18.87
C PRO A 23 -34.17 27.51 -17.46
N ILE A 24 -35.27 27.60 -16.72
CA ILE A 24 -35.38 27.01 -15.37
C ILE A 24 -35.00 25.52 -15.37
N SER A 25 -35.22 24.81 -16.49
CA SER A 25 -34.77 23.43 -16.69
C SER A 25 -33.25 23.25 -16.65
N GLU A 26 -32.46 24.21 -17.18
CA GLU A 26 -30.99 24.19 -17.13
C GLU A 26 -30.47 24.56 -15.74
N VAL A 27 -31.15 25.48 -15.04
CA VAL A 27 -30.81 25.82 -13.66
C VAL A 27 -31.11 24.64 -12.72
N LEU A 28 -32.27 23.98 -12.90
CA LEU A 28 -32.62 22.77 -12.16
C LEU A 28 -31.67 21.61 -12.48
N SER A 29 -31.28 21.39 -13.74
CA SER A 29 -30.30 20.35 -14.09
C SER A 29 -28.93 20.64 -13.49
N SER A 30 -28.49 21.91 -13.48
CA SER A 30 -27.25 22.33 -12.82
C SER A 30 -27.30 22.15 -11.30
N MET A 31 -28.42 22.48 -10.66
CA MET A 31 -28.58 22.28 -9.21
C MET A 31 -28.67 20.80 -8.84
N MET A 32 -29.31 19.98 -9.66
CA MET A 32 -29.38 18.52 -9.47
C MET A 32 -27.99 17.88 -9.68
N SER A 33 -27.24 18.29 -10.70
CA SER A 33 -25.85 17.86 -10.92
C SER A 33 -24.97 18.21 -9.72
N MET A 34 -25.03 19.45 -9.22
CA MET A 34 -24.26 19.87 -8.05
C MET A 34 -24.64 19.10 -6.77
N ALA A 35 -25.93 18.78 -6.57
CA ALA A 35 -26.40 18.01 -5.42
C ALA A 35 -25.97 16.54 -5.50
N SER A 36 -25.99 15.94 -6.70
CA SER A 36 -25.47 14.59 -6.96
C SER A 36 -23.96 14.51 -6.76
N ASP A 37 -23.20 15.48 -7.25
CA ASP A 37 -21.74 15.55 -7.05
C ASP A 37 -21.39 15.68 -5.57
N HIS A 38 -22.12 16.53 -4.83
CA HIS A 38 -21.93 16.67 -3.38
C HIS A 38 -22.28 15.38 -2.61
N HIS A 39 -23.31 14.64 -3.03
CA HIS A 39 -23.66 13.37 -2.40
C HIS A 39 -22.63 12.28 -2.70
N LEU A 40 -22.12 12.22 -3.94
CA LEU A 40 -21.03 11.34 -4.34
C LEU A 40 -19.79 11.56 -3.48
N THR A 41 -19.33 12.80 -3.34
CA THR A 41 -18.15 13.12 -2.50
C THR A 41 -18.35 12.68 -1.04
N ARG A 42 -19.59 12.75 -0.52
CA ARG A 42 -19.90 12.25 0.83
C ARG A 42 -19.81 10.73 0.92
N ILE A 43 -20.28 9.99 -0.08
CA ILE A 43 -20.19 8.53 -0.12
C ILE A 43 -18.74 8.08 -0.28
N GLU A 44 -17.97 8.73 -1.16
CA GLU A 44 -16.55 8.46 -1.34
C GLU A 44 -15.77 8.71 -0.04
N ARG A 45 -16.02 9.84 0.63
CA ARG A 45 -15.40 10.15 1.92
C ARG A 45 -15.83 9.18 3.01
N TRP A 46 -17.08 8.72 2.99
CA TRP A 46 -17.61 7.74 3.94
C TRP A 46 -16.93 6.40 3.77
N LEU A 47 -16.96 5.79 2.58
CA LEU A 47 -16.36 4.47 2.37
C LEU A 47 -14.83 4.52 2.26
N SER A 48 -14.26 5.67 1.91
CA SER A 48 -12.82 5.87 1.68
C SER A 48 -12.21 4.73 0.83
N PRO A 49 -12.73 4.47 -0.38
CA PRO A 49 -12.30 3.33 -1.19
C PRO A 49 -10.83 3.48 -1.61
N PRO A 50 -10.07 2.38 -1.70
CA PRO A 50 -8.78 2.41 -2.38
C PRO A 50 -8.97 2.65 -3.88
N ASP A 51 -8.05 3.43 -4.46
CA ASP A 51 -8.04 3.76 -5.87
C ASP A 51 -7.38 2.65 -6.70
N TYR A 52 -8.15 1.98 -7.55
CA TYR A 52 -7.65 0.93 -8.44
C TYR A 52 -6.81 1.49 -9.61
N SER A 53 -7.03 2.76 -9.98
CA SER A 53 -6.46 3.37 -11.18
C SER A 53 -4.96 3.58 -11.07
N THR A 54 -4.41 3.72 -9.86
CA THR A 54 -2.96 3.86 -9.65
C THR A 54 -2.19 2.66 -10.19
N ASN A 55 -2.68 1.44 -9.95
CA ASN A 55 -2.03 0.20 -10.40
C ASN A 55 -2.22 0.01 -11.90
N ALA A 56 -3.43 0.30 -12.40
CA ALA A 56 -3.71 0.25 -13.83
C ALA A 56 -2.84 1.26 -14.62
N ASN A 57 -2.67 2.49 -14.13
CA ASN A 57 -1.84 3.51 -14.78
C ASN A 57 -0.36 3.10 -14.77
N LEU A 58 0.16 2.62 -13.63
CA LEU A 58 1.54 2.12 -13.57
C LEU A 58 1.76 0.92 -14.51
N ALA A 59 0.77 0.05 -14.64
CA ALA A 59 0.81 -1.06 -15.59
C ALA A 59 0.77 -0.57 -17.06
N ARG A 60 -0.03 0.45 -17.38
CA ARG A 60 -0.06 1.08 -18.72
C ARG A 60 1.28 1.69 -19.10
N GLU A 61 1.94 2.40 -18.17
CA GLU A 61 3.25 3.01 -18.39
C GLU A 61 4.34 1.97 -18.69
N ARG A 62 4.22 0.77 -18.12
CA ARG A 62 5.19 -0.33 -18.29
C ARG A 62 4.87 -1.27 -19.45
N ARG A 63 3.64 -1.25 -19.95
CA ARG A 63 3.17 -2.19 -20.96
C ARG A 63 3.82 -1.89 -22.31
N HIS A 64 4.43 -2.92 -22.92
CA HIS A 64 4.81 -2.86 -24.32
C HIS A 64 3.57 -2.95 -25.22
N PRO A 65 3.43 -2.10 -26.27
CA PRO A 65 2.30 -2.18 -27.20
C PRO A 65 2.10 -3.58 -27.77
N GLY A 66 0.86 -4.05 -27.80
CA GLY A 66 0.51 -5.38 -28.31
C GLY A 66 0.59 -6.52 -27.30
N THR A 67 1.21 -6.33 -26.12
CA THR A 67 1.26 -7.36 -25.06
C THR A 67 -0.13 -7.80 -24.63
N GLY A 68 -0.37 -9.11 -24.63
CA GLY A 68 -1.64 -9.71 -24.25
C GLY A 68 -2.69 -9.78 -25.36
N THR A 69 -2.37 -9.39 -26.60
CA THR A 69 -3.32 -9.49 -27.74
C THR A 69 -3.73 -10.94 -28.00
N TRP A 70 -2.81 -11.89 -27.81
CA TRP A 70 -3.10 -13.33 -27.91
C TRP A 70 -4.18 -13.78 -26.93
N LEU A 71 -4.22 -13.20 -25.72
CA LEU A 71 -5.21 -13.51 -24.70
C LEU A 71 -6.58 -12.97 -25.10
N LEU A 72 -6.63 -11.73 -25.63
CA LEU A 72 -7.86 -11.14 -26.15
C LEU A 72 -8.42 -11.95 -27.33
N ASN A 73 -7.57 -12.57 -28.15
CA ASN A 73 -7.99 -13.41 -29.27
C ASN A 73 -8.26 -14.87 -28.87
N SER A 74 -8.03 -15.25 -27.62
CA SER A 74 -8.23 -16.62 -27.16
C SER A 74 -9.72 -17.01 -27.16
N PRO A 75 -10.05 -18.27 -27.47
CA PRO A 75 -11.43 -18.75 -27.40
C PRO A 75 -12.06 -18.53 -26.02
N ALA A 76 -11.30 -18.80 -24.97
CA ALA A 76 -11.78 -18.65 -23.60
C ALA A 76 -12.16 -17.21 -23.25
N PHE A 77 -11.37 -16.22 -23.67
CA PHE A 77 -11.72 -14.81 -23.45
C PHE A 77 -12.93 -14.38 -24.29
N GLN A 78 -13.04 -14.84 -25.54
CA GLN A 78 -14.18 -14.51 -26.41
C GLN A 78 -15.48 -15.14 -25.90
N GLU A 79 -15.45 -16.41 -25.48
CA GLU A 79 -16.56 -17.08 -24.78
C GLU A 79 -16.95 -16.33 -23.51
N TRP A 80 -15.95 -15.94 -22.72
CA TRP A 80 -16.19 -15.15 -21.52
C TRP A 80 -16.85 -13.82 -21.86
N LYS A 81 -16.34 -13.07 -22.84
CA LYS A 81 -16.89 -11.79 -23.28
C LYS A 81 -18.31 -11.92 -23.83
N LEU A 82 -18.66 -13.03 -24.49
CA LEU A 82 -20.01 -13.30 -24.99
C LEU A 82 -20.97 -13.77 -23.89
N GLY A 83 -20.46 -14.21 -22.74
CA GLY A 83 -21.24 -14.70 -21.61
C GLY A 83 -21.58 -16.19 -21.68
N SER A 84 -21.06 -16.93 -22.68
CA SER A 84 -21.12 -18.41 -22.66
C SER A 84 -20.25 -18.99 -21.55
N ARG A 85 -19.22 -18.25 -21.15
CA ARG A 85 -18.39 -18.51 -19.97
C ARG A 85 -18.54 -17.36 -18.98
N GLN A 86 -18.77 -17.66 -17.71
CA GLN A 86 -19.00 -16.63 -16.68
C GLN A 86 -17.74 -16.27 -15.91
N HIS A 87 -16.89 -17.26 -15.64
CA HIS A 87 -15.73 -17.07 -14.75
C HIS A 87 -14.45 -17.50 -15.45
N LEU A 88 -13.37 -16.81 -15.16
CA LEU A 88 -12.02 -17.16 -15.61
C LEU A 88 -11.02 -16.91 -14.49
N TRP A 89 -10.14 -17.87 -14.27
CA TRP A 89 -8.95 -17.70 -13.46
C TRP A 89 -7.71 -17.82 -14.33
N LEU A 90 -7.01 -16.70 -14.50
CA LEU A 90 -5.75 -16.65 -15.24
C LEU A 90 -4.60 -16.74 -14.24
N HIS A 91 -3.87 -17.85 -14.26
CA HIS A 91 -2.78 -18.05 -13.30
C HIS A 91 -1.43 -18.27 -13.96
N GLY A 92 -0.37 -17.79 -13.30
CA GLY A 92 0.99 -17.87 -13.82
C GLY A 92 2.03 -17.52 -12.78
N LEU A 93 3.30 -17.74 -13.15
CA LEU A 93 4.47 -17.55 -12.30
C LEU A 93 4.64 -16.08 -11.85
N ALA A 94 5.47 -15.88 -10.82
CA ALA A 94 5.85 -14.54 -10.39
C ALA A 94 6.51 -13.77 -11.54
N GLY A 95 6.11 -12.52 -11.75
CA GLY A 95 6.69 -11.70 -12.81
C GLY A 95 6.29 -12.09 -14.24
N SER A 96 5.25 -12.91 -14.44
CA SER A 96 4.75 -13.30 -15.77
C SER A 96 3.86 -12.24 -16.45
N GLY A 97 3.78 -11.04 -15.91
CA GLY A 97 2.99 -9.94 -16.50
C GLY A 97 1.47 -9.99 -16.25
N LYS A 98 0.99 -10.74 -15.24
CA LYS A 98 -0.45 -10.84 -14.91
C LYS A 98 -1.15 -9.46 -14.82
N THR A 99 -0.57 -8.53 -14.07
CA THR A 99 -1.10 -7.16 -13.93
C THR A 99 -1.14 -6.40 -15.26
N ILE A 100 -0.17 -6.62 -16.14
CA ILE A 100 -0.16 -6.05 -17.50
C ILE A 100 -1.31 -6.64 -18.32
N LEU A 101 -1.52 -7.96 -18.25
CA LEU A 101 -2.62 -8.64 -18.94
C LEU A 101 -3.99 -8.16 -18.42
N SER A 102 -4.18 -8.03 -17.11
CA SER A 102 -5.39 -7.47 -16.50
C SER A 102 -5.68 -6.05 -17.00
N THR A 103 -4.63 -5.25 -17.15
CA THR A 103 -4.74 -3.87 -17.66
C THR A 103 -5.06 -3.85 -19.16
N THR A 104 -4.50 -4.78 -19.95
CA THR A 104 -4.88 -4.97 -21.36
C THR A 104 -6.34 -5.36 -21.52
N ILE A 105 -6.84 -6.26 -20.66
CA ILE A 105 -8.27 -6.60 -20.64
C ILE A 105 -9.10 -5.38 -20.25
N LEU A 106 -8.71 -4.65 -19.20
CA LEU A 106 -9.42 -3.46 -18.74
C LEU A 106 -9.54 -2.41 -19.85
N ASP A 107 -8.45 -2.08 -20.53
CA ASP A 107 -8.46 -1.09 -21.62
C ASP A 107 -9.34 -1.53 -22.80
N HIS A 108 -9.29 -2.81 -23.18
CA HIS A 108 -10.14 -3.37 -24.24
C HIS A 108 -11.62 -3.30 -23.90
N LEU A 109 -11.97 -3.52 -22.62
CA LEU A 109 -13.34 -3.46 -22.15
C LEU A 109 -13.82 -2.00 -22.03
N GLN A 110 -12.98 -1.08 -21.57
CA GLN A 110 -13.36 0.34 -21.48
C GLN A 110 -13.71 0.99 -22.83
N GLN A 111 -13.28 0.40 -23.95
CA GLN A 111 -13.65 0.86 -25.29
C GLN A 111 -15.07 0.44 -25.73
N ILE A 112 -15.81 -0.31 -24.91
CA ILE A 112 -17.11 -0.91 -25.28
C ILE A 112 -18.22 -0.38 -24.36
N ASP A 113 -19.06 0.53 -24.87
CA ASP A 113 -20.10 1.21 -24.08
C ASP A 113 -21.30 0.34 -23.64
N SER A 114 -21.34 -0.95 -24.00
CA SER A 114 -22.50 -1.82 -23.75
C SER A 114 -22.58 -2.43 -22.35
N HIS A 115 -21.63 -2.14 -21.46
CA HIS A 115 -21.51 -2.80 -20.17
C HIS A 115 -20.82 -1.92 -19.12
N THR A 116 -20.93 -2.31 -17.86
CA THR A 116 -20.17 -1.71 -16.76
C THR A 116 -18.94 -2.56 -16.48
N THR A 117 -17.75 -1.97 -16.60
CA THR A 117 -16.49 -2.61 -16.20
C THR A 117 -16.09 -2.15 -14.81
N LEU A 118 -15.85 -3.10 -13.91
CA LEU A 118 -15.29 -2.87 -12.58
C LEU A 118 -13.90 -3.50 -12.51
N ALA A 119 -12.98 -2.86 -11.82
CA ALA A 119 -11.64 -3.38 -11.64
C ALA A 119 -11.13 -3.17 -10.22
N PHE A 120 -10.34 -4.12 -9.73
CA PHE A 120 -9.59 -3.98 -8.51
C PHE A 120 -8.24 -4.67 -8.65
N PHE A 121 -7.20 -4.03 -8.12
CA PHE A 121 -5.85 -4.56 -8.13
C PHE A 121 -5.41 -4.71 -6.69
N PHE A 122 -5.19 -5.95 -6.25
CA PHE A 122 -4.50 -6.17 -4.99
C PHE A 122 -3.07 -5.65 -5.11
N ASP A 123 -2.54 -5.12 -4.01
CA ASP A 123 -1.21 -4.52 -3.98
C ASP A 123 -0.53 -4.78 -2.63
N PHE A 124 0.54 -5.58 -2.65
CA PHE A 124 1.36 -5.92 -1.50
C PHE A 124 2.03 -4.68 -0.86
N SER A 125 2.14 -3.58 -1.60
CA SER A 125 2.72 -2.32 -1.12
C SER A 125 1.67 -1.41 -0.48
N ASP A 126 0.38 -1.48 -0.85
CA ASP A 126 -0.69 -0.68 -0.23
C ASP A 126 -1.57 -1.56 0.69
N PRO A 127 -1.48 -1.43 2.03
CA PRO A 127 -2.33 -2.19 2.96
C PRO A 127 -3.83 -1.99 2.75
N ARG A 128 -4.24 -0.85 2.17
CA ARG A 128 -5.65 -0.60 1.83
C ARG A 128 -6.11 -1.47 0.67
N LYS A 129 -5.21 -2.10 -0.07
CA LYS A 129 -5.51 -2.98 -1.22
C LYS A 129 -5.25 -4.45 -0.93
N GLN A 130 -5.18 -4.86 0.34
CA GLN A 130 -4.87 -6.25 0.74
C GLN A 130 -6.04 -7.00 1.38
N LYS A 131 -7.19 -6.34 1.56
CA LYS A 131 -8.37 -6.89 2.26
C LYS A 131 -9.62 -6.87 1.40
N VAL A 132 -10.47 -7.88 1.55
CA VAL A 132 -11.76 -8.03 0.86
C VAL A 132 -12.70 -6.85 1.15
N GLU A 133 -12.71 -6.37 2.40
CA GLU A 133 -13.48 -5.18 2.81
C GLU A 133 -13.20 -3.97 1.90
N ASN A 134 -11.94 -3.75 1.52
CA ASN A 134 -11.55 -2.61 0.69
C ASN A 134 -11.78 -2.85 -0.80
N LEU A 135 -11.70 -4.11 -1.26
CA LEU A 135 -12.21 -4.53 -2.57
C LEU A 135 -13.69 -4.16 -2.69
N LEU A 136 -14.51 -4.55 -1.71
CA LEU A 136 -15.95 -4.26 -1.69
C LEU A 136 -16.24 -2.76 -1.69
N ARG A 137 -15.51 -1.96 -0.89
CA ARG A 137 -15.62 -0.49 -0.89
C ARG A 137 -15.34 0.09 -2.27
N SER A 138 -14.28 -0.36 -2.93
CA SER A 138 -13.92 0.11 -4.27
C SER A 138 -14.98 -0.25 -5.31
N LEU A 139 -15.45 -1.50 -5.30
CA LEU A 139 -16.51 -1.96 -6.22
C LEU A 139 -17.84 -1.21 -5.98
N ALA A 140 -18.23 -0.98 -4.72
CA ALA A 140 -19.43 -0.24 -4.37
C ALA A 140 -19.41 1.19 -4.94
N VAL A 141 -18.29 1.90 -4.77
CA VAL A 141 -18.14 3.26 -5.30
C VAL A 141 -18.07 3.26 -6.83
N GLN A 142 -17.37 2.32 -7.46
CA GLN A 142 -17.37 2.20 -8.93
C GLN A 142 -18.77 1.92 -9.50
N LEU A 143 -19.54 1.04 -8.86
CA LEU A 143 -20.93 0.80 -9.24
C LEU A 143 -21.81 2.03 -9.02
N TYR A 144 -21.57 2.80 -7.97
CA TYR A 144 -22.31 4.03 -7.71
C TYR A 144 -22.09 5.07 -8.81
N HIS A 145 -20.86 5.21 -9.32
CA HIS A 145 -20.54 6.11 -10.44
C HIS A 145 -21.30 5.79 -11.72
N THR A 146 -21.80 4.56 -11.88
CA THR A 146 -22.57 4.19 -13.08
C THR A 146 -23.98 4.81 -13.11
N GLY A 147 -24.43 5.43 -12.00
CA GLY A 147 -25.67 6.21 -11.96
C GLY A 147 -26.97 5.41 -12.11
N ASN A 148 -26.90 4.08 -12.12
CA ASN A 148 -28.05 3.20 -12.30
C ASN A 148 -28.86 3.02 -11.01
N GLU A 149 -29.98 2.28 -11.07
CA GLU A 149 -30.78 1.90 -9.89
C GLU A 149 -29.95 1.24 -8.77
N ALA A 150 -28.80 0.66 -9.12
CA ALA A 150 -27.79 0.17 -8.18
C ALA A 150 -27.33 1.25 -7.18
N ALA A 151 -27.18 2.50 -7.61
CA ALA A 151 -26.75 3.61 -6.74
C ALA A 151 -27.72 3.85 -5.57
N ASN A 152 -29.02 3.62 -5.76
CA ASN A 152 -30.04 3.77 -4.71
C ASN A 152 -29.81 2.82 -3.54
N ARG A 153 -29.24 1.63 -3.78
CA ARG A 153 -28.91 0.67 -2.72
C ARG A 153 -27.82 1.20 -1.82
N LEU A 154 -26.77 1.78 -2.40
CA LEU A 154 -25.69 2.37 -1.62
C LEU A 154 -26.15 3.62 -0.87
N SER A 155 -26.97 4.47 -1.50
CA SER A 155 -27.58 5.64 -0.82
C SER A 155 -28.47 5.23 0.37
N SER A 156 -29.21 4.11 0.23
CA SER A 156 -30.01 3.55 1.32
C SER A 156 -29.14 3.06 2.47
N LEU A 157 -28.04 2.36 2.14
CA LEU A 157 -27.07 1.91 3.13
C LEU A 157 -26.42 3.10 3.87
N PHE A 158 -26.03 4.14 3.13
CA PHE A 158 -25.48 5.38 3.67
C PHE A 158 -26.43 6.05 4.67
N THR A 159 -27.70 6.18 4.31
CA THR A 159 -28.73 6.77 5.17
C THR A 159 -28.95 5.92 6.43
N ALA A 160 -29.00 4.59 6.29
CA ALA A 160 -29.16 3.66 7.40
C ALA A 160 -27.99 3.68 8.41
N HIS A 161 -26.84 4.22 8.00
CA HIS A 161 -25.64 4.36 8.83
C HIS A 161 -25.43 5.80 9.30
N ASP A 162 -26.54 6.43 9.71
CA ASP A 162 -26.61 7.80 10.24
C ASP A 162 -26.00 8.83 9.27
N ASP A 163 -26.38 8.76 8.00
CA ASP A 163 -25.88 9.64 6.94
C ASP A 163 -24.34 9.65 6.82
N GLY A 164 -23.74 8.46 6.98
CA GLY A 164 -22.31 8.22 6.86
C GLY A 164 -21.50 8.49 8.13
N ARG A 165 -22.13 8.64 9.31
CA ARG A 165 -21.41 8.79 10.58
C ARG A 165 -20.89 7.47 11.15
N ARG A 166 -21.50 6.33 10.77
CA ARG A 166 -21.03 4.99 11.12
C ARG A 166 -20.57 4.25 9.87
N GLN A 167 -19.54 3.41 10.00
CA GLN A 167 -19.09 2.53 8.93
C GLN A 167 -19.98 1.28 8.86
N PRO A 168 -20.27 0.75 7.66
CA PRO A 168 -20.92 -0.54 7.51
C PRO A 168 -19.93 -1.66 7.82
N ASP A 169 -20.43 -2.79 8.35
CA ASP A 169 -19.63 -4.00 8.44
C ASP A 169 -19.46 -4.67 7.05
N THR A 170 -18.50 -5.59 6.95
CA THR A 170 -18.15 -6.27 5.69
C THR A 170 -19.32 -7.06 5.10
N ASN A 171 -20.18 -7.66 5.93
CA ASN A 171 -21.30 -8.47 5.46
C ASN A 171 -22.41 -7.60 4.86
N ALA A 172 -22.75 -6.51 5.53
CA ALA A 172 -23.71 -5.52 5.03
C ALA A 172 -23.23 -4.90 3.72
N LEU A 173 -21.94 -4.57 3.63
CA LEU A 173 -21.34 -4.05 2.41
C LEU A 173 -21.32 -5.09 1.28
N SER A 174 -20.96 -6.34 1.56
CA SER A 174 -21.00 -7.43 0.57
C SER A 174 -22.41 -7.61 0.01
N ALA A 175 -23.42 -7.70 0.88
CA ALA A 175 -24.81 -7.85 0.46
C ALA A 175 -25.30 -6.66 -0.39
N CYS A 176 -24.84 -5.44 -0.06
CA CYS A 176 -25.11 -4.26 -0.87
C CYS A 176 -24.49 -4.38 -2.26
N VAL A 177 -23.20 -4.69 -2.36
CA VAL A 177 -22.49 -4.87 -3.63
C VAL A 177 -23.12 -5.98 -4.47
N ASP A 178 -23.46 -7.11 -3.87
CA ASP A 178 -24.13 -8.23 -4.56
C ASP A 178 -25.46 -7.79 -5.17
N THR A 179 -26.25 -7.03 -4.41
CA THR A 179 -27.54 -6.49 -4.91
C THR A 179 -27.31 -5.47 -6.02
N MET A 180 -26.29 -4.63 -5.91
CA MET A 180 -25.93 -3.65 -6.94
C MET A 180 -25.51 -4.33 -8.24
N ILE A 181 -24.69 -5.39 -8.17
CA ILE A 181 -24.25 -6.18 -9.33
C ILE A 181 -25.45 -6.85 -10.01
N GLN A 182 -26.39 -7.41 -9.23
CA GLN A 182 -27.60 -8.04 -9.77
C GLN A 182 -28.58 -7.06 -10.41
N THR A 183 -28.60 -5.81 -9.93
CA THR A 183 -29.47 -4.76 -10.47
C THR A 183 -28.87 -4.15 -11.75
N ALA A 184 -27.54 -4.13 -11.85
CA ALA A 184 -26.85 -3.69 -13.05
C ALA A 184 -27.05 -4.69 -14.21
N ARG A 185 -27.28 -4.19 -15.43
CA ARG A 185 -27.63 -5.03 -16.60
C ARG A 185 -26.55 -6.06 -16.92
N ARG A 186 -25.33 -5.59 -17.12
CA ARG A 186 -24.18 -6.40 -17.55
C ARG A 186 -22.92 -5.83 -16.92
N VAL A 187 -22.32 -6.60 -16.01
CA VAL A 187 -21.16 -6.19 -15.23
C VAL A 187 -20.01 -7.14 -15.50
N PHE A 188 -18.86 -6.58 -15.91
CA PHE A 188 -17.60 -7.30 -16.03
C PHE A 188 -16.71 -6.90 -14.87
N ILE A 189 -16.19 -7.88 -14.15
CA ILE A 189 -15.36 -7.64 -12.96
C ILE A 189 -13.98 -8.22 -13.21
N ILE A 190 -12.94 -7.39 -13.03
CA ILE A 190 -11.54 -7.81 -13.11
C ILE A 190 -10.93 -7.66 -11.72
N ILE A 191 -10.34 -8.74 -11.20
CA ILE A 191 -9.61 -8.71 -9.93
C ILE A 191 -8.20 -9.24 -10.16
N ASP A 192 -7.22 -8.35 -10.04
CA ASP A 192 -5.83 -8.68 -10.27
C ASP A 192 -5.11 -9.11 -8.98
N ALA A 193 -4.19 -10.06 -9.10
CA ALA A 193 -3.24 -10.48 -8.07
C ALA A 193 -3.87 -11.00 -6.77
N LEU A 194 -4.76 -12.00 -6.86
CA LEU A 194 -5.39 -12.61 -5.67
C LEU A 194 -4.38 -13.08 -4.61
N ASP A 195 -3.17 -13.46 -5.02
CA ASP A 195 -2.07 -13.87 -4.14
C ASP A 195 -1.60 -12.78 -3.17
N GLU A 196 -1.85 -11.51 -3.49
CA GLU A 196 -1.50 -10.35 -2.66
C GLU A 196 -2.58 -9.97 -1.63
N CYS A 197 -3.69 -10.71 -1.58
CA CYS A 197 -4.70 -10.59 -0.53
C CYS A 197 -4.23 -11.28 0.75
N THR A 198 -4.29 -10.58 1.89
CA THR A 198 -3.98 -11.16 3.20
C THR A 198 -5.17 -11.94 3.79
N ALA A 199 -6.40 -11.58 3.42
CA ALA A 199 -7.64 -12.21 3.90
C ALA A 199 -8.13 -13.28 2.91
N ARG A 200 -7.32 -14.33 2.70
CA ARG A 200 -7.50 -15.30 1.62
C ARG A 200 -8.76 -16.16 1.76
N GLU A 201 -9.08 -16.61 2.97
CA GLU A 201 -10.29 -17.41 3.22
C GLU A 201 -11.56 -16.59 2.91
N GLU A 202 -11.63 -15.35 3.38
CA GLU A 202 -12.73 -14.43 3.10
C GLU A 202 -12.87 -14.18 1.59
N LEU A 203 -11.75 -13.99 0.89
CA LEU A 203 -11.72 -13.77 -0.55
C LEU A 203 -12.26 -14.97 -1.31
N LEU A 204 -11.82 -16.18 -0.97
CA LEU A 204 -12.30 -17.42 -1.58
C LEU A 204 -13.79 -17.65 -1.33
N GLN A 205 -14.27 -17.37 -0.12
CA GLN A 205 -15.71 -17.44 0.20
C GLN A 205 -16.53 -16.45 -0.63
N TRP A 206 -16.05 -15.21 -0.74
CA TRP A 206 -16.71 -14.18 -1.55
C TRP A 206 -16.72 -14.53 -3.04
N LEU A 207 -15.59 -14.99 -3.60
CA LEU A 207 -15.50 -15.46 -4.99
C LEU A 207 -16.46 -16.61 -5.27
N LYS A 208 -16.58 -17.57 -4.35
CA LYS A 208 -17.54 -18.67 -4.46
C LYS A 208 -18.99 -18.16 -4.46
N HIS A 209 -19.31 -17.18 -3.63
CA HIS A 209 -20.65 -16.57 -3.62
C HIS A 209 -20.95 -15.88 -4.95
N LEU A 210 -20.01 -15.07 -5.45
CA LEU A 210 -20.15 -14.36 -6.72
C LEU A 210 -20.22 -15.32 -7.91
N ALA A 211 -19.45 -16.40 -7.90
CA ALA A 211 -19.44 -17.41 -8.94
C ALA A 211 -20.79 -18.14 -9.09
N SER A 212 -21.53 -18.30 -7.99
CA SER A 212 -22.89 -18.86 -8.02
C SER A 212 -23.93 -17.94 -8.71
N ARG A 213 -23.54 -16.72 -9.08
CA ARG A 213 -24.40 -15.71 -9.74
C ARG A 213 -23.98 -15.53 -11.19
N LYS A 214 -24.84 -14.89 -12.00
CA LYS A 214 -24.58 -14.57 -13.42
C LYS A 214 -23.66 -13.34 -13.60
N ALA A 215 -22.60 -13.23 -12.80
CA ALA A 215 -21.61 -12.17 -12.95
C ALA A 215 -20.46 -12.67 -13.83
N GLN A 216 -19.97 -11.83 -14.75
CA GLN A 216 -18.83 -12.19 -15.59
C GLN A 216 -17.54 -11.71 -14.90
N LEU A 217 -16.73 -12.66 -14.43
CA LEU A 217 -15.58 -12.41 -13.56
C LEU A 217 -14.28 -12.95 -14.18
N ILE A 218 -13.24 -12.12 -14.21
CA ILE A 218 -11.85 -12.53 -14.46
C ILE A 218 -11.06 -12.26 -13.20
N VAL A 219 -10.37 -13.28 -12.70
CA VAL A 219 -9.39 -13.14 -11.65
C VAL A 219 -8.00 -13.55 -12.13
N THR A 220 -6.96 -12.88 -11.63
CA THR A 220 -5.57 -13.29 -11.87
C THR A 220 -4.88 -13.62 -10.56
N GLY A 221 -3.94 -14.55 -10.59
CA GLY A 221 -3.12 -14.81 -9.41
C GLY A 221 -2.06 -15.87 -9.63
N ARG A 222 -1.34 -16.23 -8.56
CA ARG A 222 -0.42 -17.36 -8.58
C ARG A 222 -1.14 -18.68 -8.29
N PRO A 223 -0.64 -19.80 -8.85
CA PRO A 223 -1.19 -21.12 -8.58
C PRO A 223 -0.71 -21.66 -7.22
N GLU A 224 -0.97 -20.93 -6.14
CA GLU A 224 -0.65 -21.37 -4.77
C GLU A 224 -1.65 -22.44 -4.31
N VAL A 225 -1.24 -23.29 -3.38
CA VAL A 225 -1.97 -24.51 -2.95
C VAL A 225 -3.43 -24.20 -2.55
N GLU A 226 -3.64 -23.10 -1.82
CA GLU A 226 -4.96 -22.65 -1.39
C GLU A 226 -5.88 -22.32 -2.57
N PHE A 227 -5.40 -21.54 -3.55
CA PHE A 227 -6.16 -21.17 -4.74
C PHE A 227 -6.37 -22.35 -5.69
N GLN A 228 -5.34 -23.18 -5.91
CA GLN A 228 -5.42 -24.38 -6.74
C GLN A 228 -6.44 -25.39 -6.22
N SER A 229 -6.61 -25.48 -4.89
CA SER A 229 -7.58 -26.40 -4.30
C SER A 229 -9.01 -25.85 -4.26
N ALA A 230 -9.18 -24.53 -4.16
CA ALA A 230 -10.48 -23.90 -3.94
C ALA A 230 -11.16 -23.34 -5.22
N ILE A 231 -10.40 -22.70 -6.11
CA ILE A 231 -10.95 -22.03 -7.29
C ILE A 231 -11.54 -23.03 -8.30
N PRO A 232 -10.89 -24.15 -8.67
CA PRO A 232 -11.47 -25.11 -9.62
C PRO A 232 -12.80 -25.72 -9.14
N ARG A 233 -13.00 -25.84 -7.82
CA ARG A 233 -14.27 -26.32 -7.25
C ARG A 233 -15.41 -25.31 -7.38
N SER A 234 -15.09 -24.03 -7.55
CA SER A 234 -16.06 -22.93 -7.63
C SER A 234 -16.27 -22.46 -9.06
N PHE A 235 -15.24 -22.52 -9.89
CA PHE A 235 -15.22 -21.98 -11.25
C PHE A 235 -15.28 -23.07 -12.32
N ASP A 236 -15.14 -24.35 -11.97
CA ASP A 236 -14.82 -25.47 -12.86
C ASP A 236 -13.39 -25.42 -13.42
N GLU A 237 -12.78 -26.59 -13.59
CA GLU A 237 -11.38 -26.73 -14.00
C GLU A 237 -11.12 -26.15 -15.40
N HIS A 238 -12.09 -26.23 -16.32
CA HIS A 238 -11.96 -25.66 -17.67
C HIS A 238 -11.88 -24.12 -17.70
N ASN A 239 -12.25 -23.46 -16.60
CA ASN A 239 -12.17 -21.99 -16.44
C ASN A 239 -10.86 -21.54 -15.79
N CYS A 240 -10.02 -22.49 -15.37
CA CYS A 240 -8.71 -22.24 -14.79
C CYS A 240 -7.66 -22.35 -15.89
N ILE A 241 -7.15 -21.20 -16.34
CA ILE A 241 -6.24 -21.09 -17.47
C ILE A 241 -4.84 -20.77 -16.95
N LEU A 242 -3.94 -21.73 -17.12
CA LEU A 242 -2.51 -21.49 -17.00
C LEU A 242 -2.07 -20.61 -18.18
N LEU A 243 -1.43 -19.47 -17.88
CA LEU A 243 -0.90 -18.60 -18.91
C LEU A 243 0.08 -19.37 -19.81
N ASP A 244 -0.14 -19.29 -21.12
CA ASP A 244 0.70 -19.96 -22.11
C ASP A 244 2.10 -19.33 -22.11
N LYS A 245 3.08 -20.13 -21.68
CA LYS A 245 4.48 -19.72 -21.62
C LYS A 245 5.03 -19.27 -22.98
N GLN A 246 4.63 -19.91 -24.08
CA GLN A 246 5.12 -19.57 -25.41
C GLN A 246 4.55 -18.22 -25.88
N ALA A 247 3.26 -18.00 -25.64
CA ALA A 247 2.61 -16.73 -25.95
C ALA A 247 3.20 -15.58 -25.11
N VAL A 248 3.41 -15.80 -23.82
CA VAL A 248 4.08 -14.84 -22.93
C VAL A 248 5.52 -14.56 -23.39
N ASN A 249 6.28 -15.59 -23.77
CA ASN A 249 7.63 -15.41 -24.31
C ASN A 249 7.65 -14.60 -25.61
N THR A 250 6.65 -14.75 -26.47
CA THR A 250 6.52 -13.94 -27.68
C THR A 250 6.38 -12.46 -27.33
N ASP A 251 5.54 -12.14 -26.34
CA ASP A 251 5.40 -10.76 -25.86
C ASP A 251 6.70 -10.26 -25.20
N ILE A 252 7.45 -11.13 -24.50
CA ILE A 252 8.76 -10.79 -23.91
C ILE A 252 9.78 -10.48 -25.00
N CYS A 253 9.86 -11.28 -26.07
CA CYS A 253 10.76 -11.05 -27.20
C CYS A 253 10.47 -9.70 -27.87
N ALA A 254 9.21 -9.39 -28.14
CA ALA A 254 8.81 -8.08 -28.68
C ALA A 254 9.19 -6.92 -27.75
N TYR A 255 9.00 -7.09 -26.44
CA TYR A 255 9.46 -6.12 -25.44
C TYR A 255 10.98 -5.94 -25.43
N VAL A 256 11.75 -7.03 -25.52
CA VAL A 256 13.23 -7.01 -25.57
C VAL A 256 13.69 -6.27 -26.81
N GLU A 257 13.18 -6.65 -27.98
CA GLU A 257 13.51 -6.02 -29.26
C GLU A 257 13.26 -4.50 -29.22
N ALA A 258 12.05 -4.09 -28.84
CA ALA A 258 11.72 -2.67 -28.73
C ALA A 258 12.58 -1.93 -27.70
N THR A 259 12.95 -2.58 -26.59
CA THR A 259 13.83 -1.96 -25.58
C THR A 259 15.24 -1.76 -26.13
N LEU A 260 15.77 -2.70 -26.89
CA LEU A 260 17.10 -2.60 -27.50
C LEU A 260 17.16 -1.50 -28.57
N GLU A 261 16.07 -1.30 -29.31
CA GLU A 261 15.98 -0.27 -30.35
C GLU A 261 15.71 1.14 -29.82
N GLN A 262 14.77 1.27 -28.88
CA GLN A 262 14.21 2.58 -28.50
C GLN A 262 14.93 3.21 -27.30
N LYS A 263 15.56 2.41 -26.44
CA LYS A 263 16.16 2.93 -25.21
C LYS A 263 17.53 3.57 -25.51
N PRO A 264 17.76 4.84 -25.12
CA PRO A 264 19.05 5.52 -25.36
C PRO A 264 20.26 4.73 -24.85
N ASP A 265 20.11 4.07 -23.69
CA ASP A 265 21.13 3.21 -23.07
C ASP A 265 21.68 2.09 -24.00
N PHE A 266 20.95 1.74 -25.06
CA PHE A 266 21.37 0.78 -26.07
C PHE A 266 21.59 1.42 -27.44
N ALA A 267 20.69 2.32 -27.86
CA ALA A 267 20.79 3.02 -29.13
C ALA A 267 22.12 3.80 -29.27
N ASP A 268 22.57 4.44 -28.18
CA ASP A 268 23.80 5.24 -28.18
C ASP A 268 25.08 4.38 -28.26
N LYS A 269 25.00 3.10 -27.87
CA LYS A 269 26.15 2.18 -27.82
C LYS A 269 26.59 1.68 -29.19
N LYS A 270 25.77 1.86 -30.25
CA LYS A 270 26.05 1.40 -31.63
C LYS A 270 26.54 -0.06 -31.69
N LEU A 271 25.82 -0.94 -31.00
CA LEU A 271 26.13 -2.37 -30.94
C LEU A 271 26.01 -3.01 -32.32
N SER A 272 26.81 -4.03 -32.60
CA SER A 272 26.71 -4.79 -33.85
C SER A 272 25.41 -5.60 -33.89
N PRO A 273 24.84 -5.85 -35.09
CA PRO A 273 23.63 -6.67 -35.23
C PRO A 273 23.76 -8.06 -34.59
N SER A 274 24.95 -8.66 -34.64
CA SER A 274 25.23 -9.97 -34.04
C SER A 274 25.05 -9.99 -32.52
N ILE A 275 25.39 -8.91 -31.83
CA ILE A 275 25.27 -8.82 -30.36
C ILE A 275 23.84 -8.52 -29.97
N LEU A 276 23.13 -7.70 -30.75
CA LEU A 276 21.70 -7.48 -30.56
C LEU A 276 20.90 -8.78 -30.74
N GLU A 277 21.26 -9.60 -31.73
CA GLU A 277 20.67 -10.92 -31.94
C GLU A 277 20.99 -11.87 -30.77
N GLU A 278 22.23 -11.88 -30.27
CA GLU A 278 22.59 -12.67 -29.08
C GLU A 278 21.82 -12.22 -27.82
N MET A 279 21.65 -10.91 -27.62
CA MET A 279 20.85 -10.36 -26.52
C MET A 279 19.38 -10.76 -26.64
N HIS A 280 18.81 -10.65 -27.85
CA HIS A 280 17.44 -11.04 -28.13
C HIS A 280 17.22 -12.53 -27.87
N ASP A 281 18.10 -13.39 -28.37
CA ASP A 281 18.00 -14.84 -28.16
C ASP A 281 18.14 -15.22 -26.68
N LYS A 282 19.22 -14.76 -26.02
CA LYS A 282 19.50 -15.14 -24.64
C LYS A 282 18.50 -14.58 -23.63
N ILE A 283 17.99 -13.37 -23.85
CA ILE A 283 17.05 -12.73 -22.92
C ILE A 283 15.60 -13.04 -23.28
N GLY A 284 15.23 -12.92 -24.56
CA GLY A 284 13.88 -13.20 -25.01
C GLY A 284 13.52 -14.67 -24.80
N ASN A 285 14.28 -15.59 -25.39
CA ASN A 285 14.00 -17.02 -25.29
C ASN A 285 14.37 -17.60 -23.91
N GLY A 286 15.34 -16.99 -23.22
CA GLY A 286 15.78 -17.41 -21.89
C GLY A 286 14.86 -17.00 -20.73
N ALA A 287 13.87 -16.14 -20.95
CA ALA A 287 13.02 -15.63 -19.88
C ALA A 287 12.04 -16.64 -19.27
N ASP A 288 11.75 -17.76 -19.95
CA ASP A 288 10.81 -18.81 -19.52
C ASP A 288 9.49 -18.27 -18.91
N GLY A 289 8.89 -17.27 -19.56
CA GLY A 289 7.64 -16.65 -19.16
C GLY A 289 7.74 -15.62 -18.03
N MET A 290 8.96 -15.16 -17.68
CA MET A 290 9.21 -14.18 -16.63
C MET A 290 9.65 -12.82 -17.20
N PHE A 291 8.69 -11.93 -17.49
CA PHE A 291 8.98 -10.53 -17.87
C PHE A 291 9.94 -9.85 -16.90
N ARG A 292 9.75 -10.10 -15.61
CA ARG A 292 10.58 -9.50 -14.57
C ARG A 292 12.05 -9.88 -14.71
N TRP A 293 12.34 -11.11 -15.10
CA TRP A 293 13.72 -11.57 -15.30
C TRP A 293 14.34 -10.86 -16.51
N ALA A 294 13.61 -10.78 -17.63
CA ALA A 294 14.07 -10.11 -18.84
C ALA A 294 14.35 -8.62 -18.60
N ALA A 295 13.44 -7.92 -17.92
CA ALA A 295 13.61 -6.52 -17.54
C ALA A 295 14.87 -6.30 -16.68
N CYS A 296 15.10 -7.15 -15.67
CA CYS A 296 16.30 -7.09 -14.84
C CYS A 296 17.60 -7.30 -15.64
N GLN A 297 17.62 -8.23 -16.61
CA GLN A 297 18.80 -8.45 -17.44
C GLN A 297 19.07 -7.26 -18.37
N LEU A 298 18.02 -6.70 -18.99
CA LEU A 298 18.15 -5.50 -19.82
C LEU A 298 18.67 -4.31 -19.02
N GLU A 299 18.20 -4.09 -17.79
CA GLU A 299 18.74 -3.03 -16.93
C GLU A 299 20.21 -3.25 -16.58
N THR A 300 20.64 -4.49 -16.33
CA THR A 300 22.05 -4.81 -16.08
C THR A 300 22.91 -4.51 -17.31
N LEU A 301 22.48 -4.94 -18.50
CA LEU A 301 23.21 -4.69 -19.75
C LEU A 301 23.21 -3.21 -20.17
N ALA A 302 22.15 -2.48 -19.83
CA ALA A 302 22.08 -1.03 -20.02
C ALA A 302 23.19 -0.30 -19.25
N ARG A 303 23.60 -0.80 -18.07
CA ARG A 303 24.69 -0.20 -17.27
C ARG A 303 26.09 -0.56 -17.76
N CYS A 304 26.26 -1.56 -18.62
CA CYS A 304 27.57 -1.93 -19.15
C CYS A 304 28.14 -0.80 -20.03
N LEU A 305 29.37 -0.36 -19.71
CA LEU A 305 30.05 0.73 -20.42
C LEU A 305 30.90 0.24 -21.61
N THR A 306 31.20 -1.05 -21.68
CA THR A 306 32.06 -1.63 -22.72
C THR A 306 31.43 -2.88 -23.31
N LEU A 307 31.80 -3.18 -24.57
CA LEU A 307 31.35 -4.39 -25.24
C LEU A 307 31.76 -5.66 -24.49
N ALA A 308 32.99 -5.69 -23.99
CA ALA A 308 33.50 -6.80 -23.19
C ALA A 308 32.68 -7.03 -21.91
N ALA A 309 32.15 -5.97 -21.29
CA ALA A 309 31.26 -6.11 -20.13
C ALA A 309 29.90 -6.70 -20.51
N ILE A 310 29.33 -6.31 -21.67
CA ILE A 310 28.10 -6.90 -22.21
C ILE A 310 28.31 -8.38 -22.50
N GLU A 311 29.35 -8.74 -23.24
CA GLU A 311 29.65 -10.14 -23.57
C GLU A 311 29.89 -10.99 -22.32
N LYS A 312 30.57 -10.44 -21.31
CA LYS A 312 30.77 -11.11 -20.02
C LYS A 312 29.42 -11.34 -19.33
N ALA A 313 28.57 -10.32 -19.25
CA ALA A 313 27.26 -10.43 -18.63
C ALA A 313 26.35 -11.44 -19.36
N LEU A 314 26.37 -11.46 -20.70
CA LEU A 314 25.63 -12.44 -21.52
C LEU A 314 26.14 -13.88 -21.37
N LYS A 315 27.41 -14.08 -21.00
CA LYS A 315 27.96 -15.42 -20.70
C LYS A 315 27.57 -15.91 -19.31
N SER A 316 27.35 -14.99 -18.38
CA SER A 316 26.97 -15.30 -17.01
C SER A 316 25.59 -14.72 -16.69
N LEU A 317 24.54 -15.10 -17.41
CA LEU A 317 23.17 -14.72 -17.04
C LEU A 317 22.69 -15.57 -15.84
N PRO A 318 21.85 -15.02 -14.95
CA PRO A 318 21.24 -15.79 -13.86
C PRO A 318 20.14 -16.71 -14.42
N ASN A 319 19.98 -17.90 -13.84
CA ASN A 319 19.04 -18.91 -14.32
C ASN A 319 17.58 -18.61 -13.95
N ASN A 320 17.35 -17.80 -12.91
CA ASN A 320 16.02 -17.48 -12.41
C ASN A 320 16.01 -16.14 -11.66
N LEU A 321 14.83 -15.75 -11.16
CA LEU A 321 14.64 -14.52 -10.39
C LEU A 321 15.43 -14.50 -9.07
N ASN A 322 15.50 -15.60 -8.34
CA ASN A 322 16.20 -15.65 -7.05
C ASN A 322 17.71 -15.44 -7.23
N GLU A 323 18.33 -16.07 -8.23
CA GLU A 323 19.73 -15.83 -8.57
C GLU A 323 19.95 -14.40 -9.06
N THR A 324 18.99 -13.83 -9.79
CA THR A 324 19.03 -12.42 -10.20
C THR A 324 19.07 -11.50 -8.98
N TYR A 325 18.18 -11.69 -8.01
CA TYR A 325 18.11 -10.87 -6.80
C TYR A 325 19.33 -11.06 -5.89
N TYR A 326 19.84 -12.29 -5.78
CA TYR A 326 21.09 -12.58 -5.07
C TYR A 326 22.25 -11.74 -5.62
N ARG A 327 22.47 -11.79 -6.95
CA ARG A 327 23.53 -11.02 -7.59
C ARG A 327 23.33 -9.52 -7.45
N MET A 328 22.09 -9.03 -7.57
CA MET A 328 21.78 -7.61 -7.35
C MET A 328 22.17 -7.14 -5.95
N LEU A 329 21.97 -7.96 -4.91
CA LEU A 329 22.39 -7.61 -3.55
C LEU A 329 23.92 -7.67 -3.37
N GLU A 330 24.57 -8.64 -4.00
CA GLU A 330 26.03 -8.79 -3.94
C GLU A 330 26.78 -7.69 -4.71
N ASP A 331 26.21 -7.22 -5.82
CA ASP A 331 26.78 -6.16 -6.66
C ASP A 331 26.63 -4.75 -6.06
N ILE A 332 25.91 -4.60 -4.93
CA ILE A 332 25.81 -3.32 -4.23
C ILE A 332 27.21 -2.91 -3.74
N PRO A 333 27.74 -1.73 -4.13
CA PRO A 333 29.03 -1.25 -3.67
C PRO A 333 29.13 -1.25 -2.14
N SER A 334 30.29 -1.64 -1.61
CA SER A 334 30.51 -1.77 -0.15
C SER A 334 30.22 -0.48 0.62
N GLU A 335 30.45 0.68 0.00
CA GLU A 335 30.12 2.01 0.53
C GLU A 335 28.62 2.23 0.75
N TYR A 336 27.76 1.64 -0.09
CA TYR A 336 26.31 1.78 0.01
C TYR A 336 25.63 0.58 0.68
N ARG A 337 26.35 -0.53 0.85
CA ARG A 337 25.76 -1.82 1.26
C ARG A 337 24.94 -1.72 2.54
N HIS A 338 25.46 -1.11 3.58
CA HIS A 338 24.74 -0.99 4.87
C HIS A 338 23.49 -0.13 4.76
N ASP A 339 23.58 1.00 4.05
CA ASP A 339 22.47 1.92 3.85
C ASP A 339 21.38 1.30 2.96
N ALA A 340 21.78 0.58 1.91
CA ALA A 340 20.89 -0.16 1.01
C ALA A 340 20.15 -1.30 1.72
N LEU A 341 20.86 -2.12 2.51
CA LEU A 341 20.24 -3.19 3.29
C LEU A 341 19.24 -2.63 4.31
N ARG A 342 19.61 -1.54 5.00
CA ARG A 342 18.70 -0.84 5.92
C ARG A 342 17.46 -0.33 5.20
N LEU A 343 17.62 0.32 4.06
CA LEU A 343 16.48 0.79 3.26
C LEU A 343 15.56 -0.37 2.85
N LEU A 344 16.11 -1.49 2.39
CA LEU A 344 15.34 -2.69 2.03
C LEU A 344 14.62 -3.31 3.24
N GLN A 345 15.26 -3.33 4.43
CA GLN A 345 14.60 -3.78 5.67
C GLN A 345 13.37 -2.94 6.00
N PHE A 346 13.45 -1.61 5.82
CA PHE A 346 12.28 -0.76 5.91
C PHE A 346 11.23 -1.19 4.88
N LEU A 347 11.55 -1.18 3.58
CA LEU A 347 10.56 -1.47 2.53
C LEU A 347 9.87 -2.83 2.65
N VAL A 348 10.52 -3.83 3.27
CA VAL A 348 9.94 -5.15 3.51
C VAL A 348 8.93 -5.12 4.68
N HIS A 349 9.23 -4.43 5.78
CA HIS A 349 8.51 -4.56 7.06
C HIS A 349 7.66 -3.36 7.47
N THR A 350 7.80 -2.22 6.79
CA THR A 350 7.05 -1.00 7.14
C THR A 350 5.55 -1.18 6.90
N LYS A 351 4.73 -0.79 7.87
CA LYS A 351 3.26 -0.91 7.80
C LYS A 351 2.64 -0.08 6.67
N ARG A 352 3.33 0.95 6.19
CA ARG A 352 2.98 1.74 5.01
C ARG A 352 4.22 1.98 4.16
N PRO A 353 4.08 2.26 2.85
CA PRO A 353 5.19 2.74 2.05
C PRO A 353 5.82 3.99 2.65
N LEU A 354 7.15 4.07 2.53
CA LEU A 354 7.89 5.29 2.81
C LEU A 354 7.69 6.28 1.67
N THR A 355 7.47 7.54 2.00
CA THR A 355 7.60 8.61 1.01
C THR A 355 9.07 8.70 0.57
N LEU A 356 9.30 9.20 -0.64
CA LEU A 356 10.65 9.34 -1.18
C LEU A 356 11.55 10.19 -0.26
N VAL A 357 10.99 11.26 0.32
CA VAL A 357 11.72 12.12 1.25
C VAL A 357 11.99 11.45 2.60
N GLU A 358 11.11 10.58 3.10
CA GLU A 358 11.38 9.78 4.30
C GLU A 358 12.49 8.75 4.05
N ALA A 359 12.49 8.11 2.88
CA ALA A 359 13.51 7.15 2.51
C ALA A 359 14.91 7.79 2.42
N VAL A 360 15.01 9.05 2.01
CA VAL A 360 16.27 9.82 2.04
C VAL A 360 16.77 10.01 3.49
N GLU A 361 15.88 10.24 4.46
CA GLU A 361 16.27 10.36 5.87
C GLU A 361 16.78 9.02 6.44
N VAL A 362 16.24 7.88 5.98
CA VAL A 362 16.74 6.55 6.34
C VAL A 362 18.20 6.37 5.89
N ILE A 363 18.55 6.82 4.69
CA ILE A 363 19.92 6.78 4.18
C ILE A 363 20.82 7.79 4.93
N ALA A 364 20.28 8.97 5.26
CA ALA A 364 21.02 10.02 5.96
C ALA A 364 21.32 9.71 7.45
N THR A 365 20.77 8.62 8.00
CA THR A 365 20.92 8.21 9.40
C THR A 365 21.93 7.07 9.55
N GLU A 366 23.08 7.32 10.16
CA GLU A 366 24.09 6.29 10.46
C GLU A 366 23.77 5.53 11.74
N ILE A 367 23.76 4.19 11.68
CA ILE A 367 23.53 3.32 12.84
C ILE A 367 24.56 2.19 12.99
N ASN A 368 25.39 1.96 11.97
CA ASN A 368 26.30 0.81 11.91
C ASN A 368 27.69 1.18 12.42
N GLN A 369 28.11 2.42 12.27
CA GLN A 369 29.44 2.91 12.67
C GLN A 369 29.31 4.07 13.67
N GLU A 370 30.24 4.13 14.62
CA GLU A 370 30.36 5.27 15.53
C GLU A 370 31.17 6.41 14.87
N PRO A 371 30.77 7.68 15.03
CA PRO A 371 29.60 8.13 15.79
C PRO A 371 28.30 7.87 15.03
N ARG A 372 27.34 7.22 15.70
CA ARG A 372 25.97 7.07 15.18
C ARG A 372 25.32 8.44 15.14
N GLY A 373 24.48 8.67 14.13
CA GLY A 373 23.74 9.92 14.06
C GLY A 373 23.07 10.20 12.73
N PHE A 374 22.09 11.09 12.78
CA PHE A 374 21.48 11.69 11.62
C PHE A 374 22.14 13.04 11.30
N THR A 375 22.43 13.28 10.02
CA THR A 375 22.93 14.58 9.56
C THR A 375 22.34 14.99 8.23
N VAL A 376 21.88 16.25 8.17
CA VAL A 376 21.38 16.88 6.94
C VAL A 376 22.42 16.84 5.82
N LYS A 377 23.72 16.80 6.15
CA LYS A 377 24.83 16.72 5.18
C LYS A 377 24.88 15.38 4.42
N ARG A 378 24.26 14.33 4.95
CA ARG A 378 24.16 13.01 4.29
C ARG A 378 22.90 12.86 3.43
N ARG A 379 22.02 13.88 3.38
CA ARG A 379 20.89 13.87 2.46
C ARG A 379 21.41 13.82 1.02
N LEU A 380 20.74 13.03 0.19
CA LEU A 380 21.04 12.97 -1.24
C LEU A 380 20.81 14.35 -1.86
N PHE A 381 21.67 14.73 -2.81
CA PHE A 381 21.48 15.97 -3.58
C PHE A 381 20.19 15.92 -4.41
N GLN A 382 19.87 14.75 -4.96
CA GLN A 382 18.60 14.48 -5.62
C GLN A 382 17.97 13.23 -5.00
N ALA A 383 16.70 13.32 -4.61
CA ALA A 383 16.04 12.19 -3.94
C ALA A 383 15.94 10.95 -4.84
N VAL A 384 15.86 11.13 -6.17
CA VAL A 384 15.84 10.04 -7.17
C VAL A 384 17.12 9.20 -7.19
N ASP A 385 18.24 9.73 -6.70
CA ASP A 385 19.51 8.98 -6.61
C ASP A 385 19.43 7.81 -5.61
N ILE A 386 18.36 7.73 -4.80
CA ILE A 386 18.11 6.57 -3.94
C ILE A 386 18.00 5.26 -4.74
N LEU A 387 17.57 5.33 -6.00
CA LEU A 387 17.51 4.18 -6.90
C LEU A 387 18.90 3.57 -7.18
N ARG A 388 19.98 4.33 -6.97
CA ARG A 388 21.36 3.85 -7.13
C ARG A 388 21.80 2.93 -5.99
N TYR A 389 21.18 3.04 -4.81
CA TYR A 389 21.49 2.17 -3.66
C TYR A 389 20.94 0.75 -3.85
N CYS A 390 19.78 0.62 -4.50
CA CYS A 390 19.12 -0.66 -4.72
C CYS A 390 18.65 -0.78 -6.18
N PRO A 391 19.57 -0.81 -7.16
CA PRO A 391 19.22 -0.77 -8.57
C PRO A 391 18.31 -1.94 -8.93
N SER A 392 17.25 -1.65 -9.67
CA SER A 392 16.24 -2.64 -10.09
C SER A 392 15.43 -3.28 -8.94
N LEU A 393 15.82 -3.19 -7.67
CA LEU A 393 15.08 -3.76 -6.53
C LEU A 393 13.97 -2.85 -6.01
N VAL A 394 14.08 -1.54 -6.25
CA VAL A 394 13.11 -0.53 -5.80
C VAL A 394 12.64 0.35 -6.97
N ILE A 395 11.46 0.96 -6.81
CA ILE A 395 10.85 1.88 -7.77
C ILE A 395 10.29 3.10 -7.02
N ILE A 396 10.18 4.22 -7.73
CA ILE A 396 9.43 5.39 -7.25
C ILE A 396 8.05 5.34 -7.88
N ALA A 397 7.01 5.31 -7.05
CA ALA A 397 5.62 5.32 -7.47
C ALA A 397 4.98 6.68 -7.13
N LYS A 398 4.23 7.25 -8.08
CA LYS A 398 3.43 8.45 -7.85
C LYS A 398 2.04 8.03 -7.41
N VAL A 399 1.70 8.31 -6.14
CA VAL A 399 0.43 7.91 -5.54
C VAL A 399 -0.39 9.15 -5.24
N THR A 400 -1.59 9.23 -5.83
CA THR A 400 -2.55 10.29 -5.53
C THR A 400 -3.36 9.92 -4.29
N LYS A 401 -3.25 10.75 -3.26
CA LYS A 401 -4.06 10.68 -2.03
C LYS A 401 -5.00 11.88 -1.99
N TYR A 402 -6.00 11.86 -1.10
CA TYR A 402 -6.90 12.99 -0.89
C TYR A 402 -6.17 14.33 -0.63
N ALA A 403 -4.98 14.29 -0.03
CA ALA A 403 -4.17 15.46 0.28
C ALA A 403 -3.25 15.92 -0.87
N GLY A 404 -3.16 15.17 -1.97
CA GLY A 404 -2.29 15.44 -3.12
C GLY A 404 -1.53 14.21 -3.62
N THR A 405 -0.78 14.38 -4.70
CA THR A 405 0.12 13.36 -5.25
C THR A 405 1.44 13.36 -4.50
N VAL A 406 1.85 12.18 -4.01
CA VAL A 406 3.09 11.97 -3.27
C VAL A 406 3.94 10.92 -3.98
N GLU A 407 5.25 11.13 -3.99
CA GLU A 407 6.20 10.13 -4.45
C GLU A 407 6.55 9.19 -3.29
N GLU A 408 6.32 7.90 -3.50
CA GLU A 408 6.60 6.83 -2.55
C GLU A 408 7.67 5.89 -3.12
N LEU A 409 8.51 5.34 -2.22
CA LEU A 409 9.50 4.33 -2.58
C LEU A 409 8.92 2.95 -2.28
N HIS A 410 8.81 2.11 -3.30
CA HIS A 410 8.26 0.77 -3.21
C HIS A 410 9.31 -0.27 -3.63
N LEU A 411 9.12 -1.53 -3.22
CA LEU A 411 9.83 -2.63 -3.85
C LEU A 411 9.35 -2.77 -5.30
N ALA A 412 10.29 -3.07 -6.21
CA ALA A 412 10.00 -3.06 -7.64
C ALA A 412 8.98 -4.12 -8.07
N HIS A 413 8.87 -5.22 -7.32
CA HIS A 413 7.92 -6.31 -7.55
C HIS A 413 7.74 -7.16 -6.28
N PHE A 414 6.58 -7.80 -6.10
CA PHE A 414 6.29 -8.62 -4.91
C PHE A 414 7.31 -9.75 -4.71
N SER A 415 7.80 -10.37 -5.79
CA SER A 415 8.85 -11.40 -5.72
C SER A 415 10.16 -10.94 -5.10
N VAL A 416 10.45 -9.63 -5.11
CA VAL A 416 11.60 -9.08 -4.39
C VAL A 416 11.37 -9.24 -2.89
N LYS A 417 10.18 -8.89 -2.40
CA LYS A 417 9.82 -9.03 -0.98
C LYS A 417 9.91 -10.49 -0.52
N GLU A 418 9.39 -11.41 -1.33
CA GLU A 418 9.46 -12.86 -1.05
C GLU A 418 10.90 -13.33 -0.91
N TYR A 419 11.75 -13.01 -1.91
CA TYR A 419 13.16 -13.38 -1.87
C TYR A 419 13.92 -12.79 -0.66
N LEU A 420 13.64 -11.52 -0.33
CA LEU A 420 14.28 -10.87 0.82
C LEU A 420 13.87 -11.54 2.13
N LEU A 421 12.59 -11.88 2.32
CA LEU A 421 12.09 -12.54 3.54
C LEU A 421 12.72 -13.91 3.80
N GLU A 422 13.22 -14.61 2.76
CA GLU A 422 13.97 -15.86 2.90
C GLU A 422 15.39 -15.66 3.46
N GLN A 423 15.93 -14.44 3.43
CA GLN A 423 17.28 -14.16 3.94
C GLN A 423 17.25 -13.75 5.41
N ALA A 424 18.18 -14.28 6.21
CA ALA A 424 18.26 -14.04 7.64
C ALA A 424 18.31 -12.54 8.01
N GLN A 425 19.02 -11.72 7.22
CA GLN A 425 19.18 -10.28 7.48
C GLN A 425 17.88 -9.46 7.31
N PHE A 426 16.87 -9.99 6.63
CA PHE A 426 15.56 -9.35 6.46
C PHE A 426 14.46 -10.07 7.23
N ASN A 427 14.79 -10.97 8.16
CA ASN A 427 13.78 -11.47 9.09
C ASN A 427 13.25 -10.31 9.97
N LEU A 428 12.07 -10.49 10.57
CA LEU A 428 11.41 -9.44 11.33
C LEU A 428 12.29 -8.93 12.49
N GLU A 429 13.05 -9.81 13.14
CA GLU A 429 13.92 -9.45 14.26
C GLU A 429 15.06 -8.49 13.85
N ASN A 430 15.86 -8.87 12.84
CA ASN A 430 16.98 -8.07 12.35
C ASN A 430 16.51 -6.75 11.73
N ALA A 431 15.41 -6.79 10.96
CA ALA A 431 14.81 -5.59 10.43
C ALA A 431 14.28 -4.67 11.55
N SER A 432 13.67 -5.23 12.59
CA SER A 432 13.18 -4.47 13.74
C SER A 432 14.31 -3.77 14.49
N ILE A 433 15.46 -4.43 14.66
CA ILE A 433 16.66 -3.82 15.24
C ILE A 433 17.09 -2.61 14.40
N ALA A 434 17.23 -2.77 13.08
CA ALA A 434 17.65 -1.70 12.21
C ALA A 434 16.65 -0.54 12.19
N ILE A 435 15.36 -0.82 12.03
CA ILE A 435 14.29 0.19 11.98
C ILE A 435 14.23 0.97 13.29
N SER A 436 14.20 0.28 14.43
CA SER A 436 14.13 0.93 15.75
C SER A 436 15.33 1.82 16.01
N LYS A 437 16.55 1.32 15.74
CA LYS A 437 17.78 2.10 15.90
C LYS A 437 17.80 3.32 15.00
N THR A 438 17.36 3.18 13.76
CA THR A 438 17.29 4.31 12.81
C THR A 438 16.34 5.37 13.31
N CYS A 439 15.12 4.99 13.68
CA CYS A 439 14.12 5.94 14.17
C CYS A 439 14.56 6.63 15.47
N LEU A 440 15.14 5.89 16.42
CA LEU A 440 15.62 6.45 17.68
C LEU A 440 16.82 7.40 17.47
N THR A 441 17.79 7.00 16.64
CA THR A 441 18.95 7.83 16.30
C THR A 441 18.50 9.12 15.60
N TYR A 442 17.61 8.99 14.62
CA TYR A 442 17.02 10.11 13.91
C TYR A 442 16.32 11.09 14.87
N LEU A 443 15.40 10.58 15.70
CA LEU A 443 14.66 11.39 16.66
C LEU A 443 15.54 12.02 17.73
N THR A 444 16.72 11.44 18.01
CA THR A 444 17.69 11.98 18.97
C THR A 444 18.35 13.25 18.42
N ASP A 445 18.80 13.21 17.17
CA ASP A 445 19.66 14.25 16.58
C ASP A 445 18.90 15.41 15.94
N ILE A 446 17.65 15.21 15.50
CA ILE A 446 16.84 16.32 14.99
C ILE A 446 16.57 17.35 16.10
N GLY A 447 16.37 18.62 15.74
CA GLY A 447 16.18 19.69 16.73
C GLY A 447 15.44 20.89 16.17
N GLY A 448 15.03 21.80 17.05
CA GLY A 448 14.24 22.98 16.70
C GLY A 448 12.87 23.00 17.36
N SER A 449 12.04 23.98 17.00
CA SER A 449 10.64 24.02 17.43
C SER A 449 9.83 22.90 16.78
N ASP A 450 8.69 22.54 17.38
CA ASP A 450 7.76 21.54 16.84
C ASP A 450 7.37 21.84 15.38
N SER A 451 7.15 23.11 15.04
CA SER A 451 6.87 23.58 13.67
C SER A 451 8.05 23.41 12.72
N THR A 452 9.27 23.69 13.19
CA THR A 452 10.50 23.50 12.41
C THR A 452 10.71 22.03 12.13
N ILE A 453 10.49 21.17 13.13
CA ILE A 453 10.69 19.73 12.98
C ILE A 453 9.73 19.15 11.94
N ARG A 454 8.44 19.50 12.02
CA ARG A 454 7.43 19.02 11.06
C ARG A 454 7.70 19.47 9.62
N ARG A 455 8.34 20.63 9.44
CA ARG A 455 8.64 21.17 8.11
C ARG A 455 9.94 20.61 7.52
N ASP A 456 11.01 20.53 8.33
CA ASP A 456 12.36 20.31 7.85
C ASP A 456 12.84 18.85 8.01
N PHE A 457 12.12 18.04 8.79
CA PHE A 457 12.43 16.63 9.08
C PHE A 457 11.25 15.72 8.70
N PRO A 458 11.14 15.31 7.42
CA PRO A 458 9.96 14.62 6.89
C PRO A 458 9.72 13.26 7.55
N MET A 459 10.76 12.59 8.04
CA MET A 459 10.65 11.30 8.73
C MET A 459 10.26 11.43 10.21
N ALA A 460 10.20 12.63 10.80
CA ALA A 460 10.00 12.80 12.24
C ALA A 460 8.69 12.20 12.74
N ARG A 461 7.59 12.42 12.04
CA ARG A 461 6.28 11.85 12.42
C ARG A 461 6.28 10.33 12.25
N TYR A 462 6.76 9.83 11.12
CA TYR A 462 6.87 8.40 10.86
C TYR A 462 7.71 7.67 11.92
N ALA A 463 8.89 8.21 12.22
CA ALA A 463 9.80 7.64 13.21
C ALA A 463 9.14 7.61 14.58
N ALA A 464 8.46 8.69 14.98
CA ALA A 464 7.78 8.80 16.27
C ALA A 464 6.63 7.82 16.44
N GLU A 465 5.87 7.55 15.37
CA GLU A 465 4.78 6.58 15.34
C GLU A 465 5.28 5.14 15.38
N SER A 466 6.36 4.84 14.66
CA SER A 466 6.71 3.47 14.30
C SER A 466 7.72 2.80 15.24
N TRP A 467 8.63 3.57 15.85
CA TRP A 467 9.81 2.97 16.50
C TRP A 467 9.46 1.98 17.62
N MET A 468 8.42 2.24 18.40
CA MET A 468 8.03 1.38 19.51
C MET A 468 7.52 0.00 19.04
N ASP A 469 6.80 -0.04 17.91
CA ASP A 469 6.26 -1.28 17.36
C ASP A 469 7.39 -2.27 16.99
N TYR A 470 8.48 -1.73 16.44
CA TYR A 470 9.66 -2.52 16.09
C TYR A 470 10.56 -2.76 17.31
N ALA A 471 10.61 -1.83 18.26
CA ALA A 471 11.47 -1.96 19.43
C ALA A 471 11.13 -3.19 20.26
N VAL A 472 9.84 -3.57 20.35
CA VAL A 472 9.38 -4.80 21.03
C VAL A 472 10.07 -6.05 20.47
N SER A 473 10.14 -6.18 19.14
CA SER A 473 10.82 -7.30 18.49
C SER A 473 12.34 -7.17 18.53
N ALA A 474 12.87 -5.97 18.75
CA ALA A 474 14.29 -5.67 18.79
C ALA A 474 14.93 -5.76 20.19
N GLU A 475 14.14 -5.97 21.26
CA GLU A 475 14.64 -6.16 22.63
C GLU A 475 15.43 -7.47 22.83
N THR A 476 15.64 -8.26 21.78
CA THR A 476 16.65 -9.35 21.79
C THR A 476 18.09 -8.80 21.78
N SER A 477 18.28 -7.54 21.36
CA SER A 477 19.58 -6.86 21.34
C SER A 477 19.73 -5.91 22.52
N GLU A 478 20.69 -6.17 23.41
CA GLU A 478 21.03 -5.30 24.54
C GLU A 478 21.37 -3.87 24.11
N ASP A 479 22.03 -3.71 22.95
CA ASP A 479 22.32 -2.39 22.38
C ASP A 479 21.04 -1.61 22.04
N THR A 480 20.01 -2.27 21.51
CA THR A 480 18.71 -1.63 21.24
C THR A 480 18.00 -1.23 22.53
N ILE A 481 18.04 -2.08 23.57
CA ILE A 481 17.48 -1.74 24.89
C ILE A 481 18.19 -0.49 25.43
N ARG A 482 19.53 -0.48 25.41
CA ARG A 482 20.34 0.67 25.87
C ARG A 482 20.01 1.97 25.12
N ILE A 483 19.90 1.93 23.79
CA ILE A 483 19.52 3.11 22.99
C ILE A 483 18.11 3.56 23.35
N THR A 484 17.17 2.63 23.51
CA THR A 484 15.78 2.91 23.87
C THR A 484 15.68 3.58 25.25
N VAL A 485 16.35 3.02 26.26
CA VAL A 485 16.40 3.57 27.62
C VAL A 485 17.07 4.95 27.61
N GLY A 486 18.19 5.10 26.89
CA GLY A 486 18.87 6.38 26.73
C GLY A 486 17.96 7.46 26.12
N PHE A 487 17.24 7.11 25.06
CA PHE A 487 16.28 7.98 24.39
C PHE A 487 15.11 8.38 25.30
N LEU A 488 14.57 7.45 26.07
CA LEU A 488 13.46 7.74 26.99
C LEU A 488 13.92 8.58 28.19
N ARG A 489 15.16 8.38 28.68
CA ARG A 489 15.70 9.11 29.83
C ARG A 489 16.04 10.56 29.53
N ASP A 490 16.52 10.84 28.32
CA ASP A 490 16.78 12.22 27.92
C ASP A 490 15.44 12.99 27.82
N LYS A 491 15.31 14.01 28.68
CA LYS A 491 14.10 14.83 28.77
C LYS A 491 13.77 15.52 27.46
N THR A 492 14.78 15.92 26.69
CA THR A 492 14.60 16.64 25.43
C THR A 492 14.06 15.73 24.33
N THR A 493 14.65 14.54 24.17
CA THR A 493 14.22 13.53 23.20
C THR A 493 12.84 12.98 23.55
N PHE A 494 12.58 12.70 24.83
CA PHE A 494 11.28 12.23 25.30
C PHE A 494 10.18 13.27 25.06
N GLN A 495 10.42 14.55 25.40
CA GLN A 495 9.46 15.62 25.13
C GLN A 495 9.21 15.82 23.63
N ARG A 496 10.28 15.75 22.81
CA ARG A 496 10.18 15.86 21.36
C ARG A 496 9.33 14.73 20.79
N TRP A 497 9.59 13.49 21.19
CA TRP A 497 8.79 12.33 20.80
C TRP A 497 7.32 12.52 21.18
N CYS A 498 7.02 12.83 22.44
CA CYS A 498 5.64 13.00 22.91
C CYS A 498 4.88 14.14 22.23
N ARG A 499 5.55 15.16 21.69
CA ARG A 499 4.91 16.23 20.91
C ARG A 499 4.67 15.85 19.46
N LEU A 500 5.50 14.96 18.92
CA LEU A 500 5.33 14.40 17.59
C LEU A 500 4.27 13.30 17.59
N TYR A 501 4.21 12.46 18.63
CA TYR A 501 3.29 11.33 18.74
C TYR A 501 3.15 10.83 20.19
N GLN A 502 1.96 10.41 20.59
CA GLN A 502 1.73 9.67 21.85
C GLN A 502 0.89 8.43 21.56
N ALA A 503 1.39 7.26 21.96
CA ALA A 503 0.77 5.97 21.65
C ALA A 503 -0.64 5.79 22.25
N ASP A 504 -0.94 6.47 23.36
CA ASP A 504 -2.27 6.51 23.99
C ASP A 504 -3.19 7.59 23.40
N ARG A 505 -2.70 8.42 22.46
CA ARG A 505 -3.46 9.43 21.71
C ARG A 505 -3.10 9.41 20.22
N TRP A 506 -3.09 8.22 19.63
CA TRP A 506 -2.71 8.01 18.23
C TRP A 506 -3.54 8.84 17.22
N TRP A 507 -4.77 9.23 17.58
CA TRP A 507 -5.66 10.06 16.77
C TRP A 507 -5.34 11.57 16.81
N ALA A 508 -4.44 12.01 17.69
CA ALA A 508 -4.09 13.41 17.82
C ALA A 508 -2.88 13.76 16.92
N ASP A 509 -3.09 14.72 16.02
CA ASP A 509 -2.01 15.26 15.18
C ASP A 509 -0.98 16.04 16.02
N GLU A 510 -1.46 16.72 17.07
CA GLU A 510 -0.68 17.49 18.03
C GLU A 510 -1.02 17.06 19.47
N PRO A 511 -0.43 15.96 19.96
CA PRO A 511 -0.76 15.42 21.28
C PRO A 511 -0.27 16.30 22.46
N GLY A 512 0.69 17.20 22.21
CA GLY A 512 1.22 18.13 23.20
C GLY A 512 2.34 17.55 24.07
N PRO A 513 2.65 18.14 25.24
CA PRO A 513 3.72 17.64 26.12
C PRO A 513 3.41 16.25 26.70
N PRO A 514 4.42 15.52 27.19
CA PRO A 514 4.22 14.22 27.84
C PRO A 514 3.28 14.35 29.04
N ARG A 515 2.32 13.43 29.13
CA ARG A 515 1.30 13.38 30.21
C ARG A 515 1.52 12.22 31.18
N ALA A 516 2.54 11.41 30.93
CA ALA A 516 2.90 10.26 31.73
C ALA A 516 4.43 10.14 31.84
N PRO A 517 4.93 9.46 32.88
CA PRO A 517 6.33 9.08 32.99
C PRO A 517 6.78 8.18 31.84
N THR A 518 8.10 8.09 31.62
CA THR A 518 8.70 7.25 30.57
C THR A 518 8.35 5.77 30.73
N LEU A 519 8.33 5.28 31.97
CA LEU A 519 7.96 3.90 32.31
C LEU A 519 6.55 3.55 31.83
N TYR A 520 5.59 4.48 31.93
CA TYR A 520 4.22 4.27 31.44
C TYR A 520 4.20 3.92 29.95
N TYR A 521 4.93 4.68 29.13
CA TYR A 521 4.95 4.45 27.68
C TYR A 521 5.72 3.19 27.28
N ALA A 522 6.82 2.87 27.98
CA ALA A 522 7.53 1.61 27.79
C ALA A 522 6.61 0.41 28.08
N CYS A 523 5.83 0.50 29.16
CA CYS A 523 4.90 -0.54 29.57
C CYS A 523 3.68 -0.67 28.66
N LEU A 524 3.13 0.47 28.21
CA LEU A 524 2.04 0.53 27.23
C LEU A 524 2.42 -0.19 25.93
N SER A 525 3.63 0.04 25.44
CA SER A 525 4.10 -0.55 24.18
C SER A 525 4.63 -1.97 24.31
N GLY A 526 4.85 -2.46 25.54
CA GLY A 526 5.32 -3.84 25.77
C GLY A 526 6.84 -4.00 25.76
N LEU A 527 7.59 -2.91 25.96
CA LEU A 527 9.06 -2.89 26.00
C LEU A 527 9.55 -3.41 27.36
N ALA A 528 9.56 -4.73 27.54
CA ALA A 528 9.87 -5.38 28.80
C ALA A 528 11.33 -5.17 29.24
N GLY A 529 12.27 -5.14 28.30
CA GLY A 529 13.67 -4.83 28.55
C GLY A 529 13.85 -3.40 29.03
N ALA A 530 13.33 -2.43 28.26
CA ALA A 530 13.43 -1.02 28.63
C ALA A 530 12.67 -0.70 29.93
N ALA A 531 11.48 -1.28 30.13
CA ALA A 531 10.70 -1.10 31.36
C ALA A 531 11.45 -1.64 32.60
N ARG A 532 12.14 -2.77 32.46
CA ARG A 532 12.93 -3.36 33.54
C ARG A 532 14.09 -2.44 33.92
N ASP A 533 14.83 -1.95 32.94
CA ASP A 533 15.99 -1.09 33.18
C ASP A 533 15.55 0.25 33.78
N LEU A 534 14.49 0.87 33.25
CA LEU A 534 13.91 2.10 33.83
C LEU A 534 13.46 1.89 35.29
N ALA A 535 12.82 0.76 35.61
CA ALA A 535 12.40 0.45 36.97
C ALA A 535 13.58 0.19 37.92
N ILE A 536 14.65 -0.47 37.45
CA ILE A 536 15.89 -0.66 38.22
C ILE A 536 16.59 0.68 38.47
N GLU A 537 16.56 1.59 37.49
CA GLU A 537 17.13 2.94 37.59
C GLU A 537 16.27 3.91 38.43
N GLY A 538 15.19 3.44 39.06
CA GLY A 538 14.42 4.21 40.04
C GLY A 538 13.20 4.94 39.47
N ALA A 539 12.72 4.58 38.27
CA ALA A 539 11.41 5.05 37.82
C ALA A 539 10.30 4.58 38.78
N ASP A 540 9.44 5.51 39.20
CA ASP A 540 8.32 5.20 40.09
C ASP A 540 7.28 4.34 39.36
N VAL A 541 7.19 3.07 39.79
CA VAL A 541 6.29 2.05 39.21
C VAL A 541 4.81 2.38 39.40
N ASN A 542 4.48 3.22 40.38
CA ASN A 542 3.12 3.60 40.73
C ASN A 542 2.78 5.04 40.30
N ALA A 543 3.68 5.73 39.61
CA ALA A 543 3.44 7.09 39.18
C ALA A 543 2.20 7.19 38.28
N PRO A 544 1.25 8.08 38.60
CA PRO A 544 0.07 8.28 37.78
C PRO A 544 0.42 9.04 36.49
N GLY A 545 -0.30 8.73 35.42
CA GLY A 545 -0.15 9.44 34.15
C GLY A 545 -0.80 8.72 32.96
N GLY A 546 -0.97 9.48 31.87
CA GLY A 546 -1.50 8.99 30.60
C GLY A 546 -3.00 8.68 30.65
N GLU A 547 -3.53 8.19 29.53
CA GLU A 547 -4.97 7.90 29.38
C GLU A 547 -5.44 6.69 30.20
N TYR A 548 -4.55 5.73 30.48
CA TYR A 548 -4.89 4.49 31.18
C TYR A 548 -4.64 4.54 32.69
N GLY A 549 -4.13 5.66 33.22
CA GLY A 549 -3.99 5.90 34.66
C GLY A 549 -2.59 5.67 35.21
N ASN A 550 -1.99 4.50 35.00
CA ASN A 550 -0.60 4.20 35.38
C ASN A 550 0.03 3.11 34.49
N ALA A 551 1.31 2.80 34.71
CA ALA A 551 2.06 1.84 33.89
C ALA A 551 1.47 0.42 33.90
N LEU A 552 0.99 -0.06 35.06
CA LEU A 552 0.40 -1.39 35.21
C LEU A 552 -0.94 -1.50 34.48
N GLN A 553 -1.78 -0.47 34.59
CA GLN A 553 -3.08 -0.39 33.91
C GLN A 553 -2.90 -0.32 32.39
N ALA A 554 -1.93 0.46 31.91
CA ALA A 554 -1.58 0.54 30.49
C ALA A 554 -1.09 -0.80 29.93
N ALA A 555 -0.17 -1.47 30.62
CA ALA A 555 0.32 -2.80 30.22
C ALA A 555 -0.80 -3.85 30.21
N SER A 556 -1.66 -3.83 31.22
CA SER A 556 -2.81 -4.74 31.33
C SER A 556 -3.81 -4.52 30.19
N PHE A 557 -4.15 -3.26 29.89
CA PHE A 557 -5.07 -2.92 28.79
C PHE A 557 -4.56 -3.41 27.43
N LYS A 558 -3.24 -3.36 27.20
CA LYS A 558 -2.60 -3.84 25.97
C LYS A 558 -2.29 -5.34 25.96
N GLY A 559 -2.55 -6.06 27.06
CA GLY A 559 -2.30 -7.49 27.18
C GLY A 559 -0.81 -7.86 27.29
N ASN A 560 0.05 -6.93 27.74
CA ASN A 560 1.50 -7.12 27.83
C ASN A 560 1.88 -7.94 29.07
N LEU A 561 1.54 -9.23 29.10
CA LEU A 561 1.67 -10.11 30.28
C LEU A 561 3.07 -10.10 30.92
N LYS A 562 4.13 -10.14 30.12
CA LYS A 562 5.52 -10.10 30.61
C LYS A 562 5.83 -8.80 31.36
N VAL A 563 5.30 -7.68 30.89
CA VAL A 563 5.45 -6.37 31.52
C VAL A 563 4.61 -6.27 32.78
N VAL A 564 3.38 -6.80 32.76
CA VAL A 564 2.51 -6.86 33.95
C VAL A 564 3.22 -7.62 35.07
N GLN A 565 3.73 -8.81 34.79
CA GLN A 565 4.48 -9.59 35.79
C GLN A 565 5.69 -8.82 36.32
N LEU A 566 6.49 -8.22 35.43
CA LEU A 566 7.63 -7.39 35.79
C LEU A 566 7.25 -6.25 36.75
N LEU A 567 6.15 -5.53 36.47
CA LEU A 567 5.70 -4.42 37.30
C LEU A 567 5.22 -4.91 38.69
N LEU A 568 4.51 -6.04 38.75
CA LEU A 568 4.09 -6.65 40.01
C LEU A 568 5.30 -7.09 40.86
N ASP A 569 6.29 -7.70 40.23
CA ASP A 569 7.54 -8.09 40.89
C ASP A 569 8.32 -6.87 41.41
N LYS A 570 8.10 -5.70 40.80
CA LYS A 570 8.66 -4.40 41.23
C LYS A 570 7.76 -3.63 42.19
N GLY A 571 6.67 -4.22 42.67
CA GLY A 571 5.81 -3.64 43.71
C GLY A 571 4.76 -2.67 43.19
N ALA A 572 4.32 -2.82 41.94
CA ALA A 572 3.19 -2.07 41.41
C ALA A 572 1.90 -2.38 42.20
N ASP A 573 1.16 -1.35 42.59
CA ASP A 573 -0.08 -1.47 43.33
C ASP A 573 -1.24 -1.77 42.37
N VAL A 574 -1.77 -2.99 42.49
CA VAL A 574 -2.92 -3.47 41.73
C VAL A 574 -4.19 -2.67 41.98
N ASN A 575 -4.29 -2.01 43.15
CA ASN A 575 -5.44 -1.21 43.55
C ASN A 575 -5.22 0.30 43.36
N ALA A 576 -4.11 0.70 42.73
CA ALA A 576 -3.83 2.11 42.49
C ALA A 576 -5.02 2.75 41.74
N PRO A 577 -5.58 3.86 42.27
CA PRO A 577 -6.72 4.51 41.64
C PRO A 577 -6.33 4.99 40.26
N ALA A 578 -7.14 4.66 39.25
CA ALA A 578 -6.94 5.20 37.91
C ALA A 578 -6.95 6.73 37.99
N ALA A 579 -5.92 7.38 37.41
CA ALA A 579 -5.93 8.83 37.23
C ALA A 579 -7.05 9.17 36.23
N LEU A 580 -8.26 9.38 36.76
CA LEU A 580 -9.47 9.67 36.03
C LEU A 580 -9.32 11.02 35.31
N THR A 581 -8.76 11.00 34.12
CA THR A 581 -8.69 12.16 33.25
C THR A 581 -9.12 11.77 31.84
N ALA A 582 -10.42 12.01 31.58
CA ALA A 582 -11.04 12.18 30.26
C ALA A 582 -11.55 10.96 29.45
N MET A 583 -12.09 9.91 30.08
CA MET A 583 -12.96 8.94 29.36
C MET A 583 -14.40 8.79 29.87
N LEU A 584 -14.81 9.47 30.96
CA LEU A 584 -16.17 9.29 31.50
C LEU A 584 -17.31 10.00 30.72
N TYR A 585 -17.08 10.58 29.54
CA TYR A 585 -18.18 11.23 28.80
C TYR A 585 -18.50 10.74 27.39
N LYS A 586 -17.83 9.72 26.82
CA LYS A 586 -18.26 9.14 25.54
C LYS A 586 -17.90 7.66 25.42
N LEU A 587 -18.78 6.78 25.91
CA LEU A 587 -19.28 5.55 25.27
C LEU A 587 -20.10 4.76 26.31
N PRO A 588 -21.40 4.46 26.05
CA PRO A 588 -22.14 3.52 26.87
C PRO A 588 -21.76 2.08 26.46
N HIS A 589 -21.76 1.19 27.45
CA HIS A 589 -21.53 -0.26 27.35
C HIS A 589 -20.05 -0.68 27.26
N ILE A 590 -19.50 -1.05 28.42
CA ILE A 590 -19.10 -2.43 28.74
C ILE A 590 -19.00 -2.49 30.28
N THR A 591 -20.00 -3.11 30.90
CA THR A 591 -19.94 -3.55 32.30
C THR A 591 -19.30 -4.92 32.37
N ALA A 592 -18.35 -5.06 33.29
CA ALA A 592 -17.95 -6.28 34.01
C ALA A 592 -17.39 -7.46 33.19
N ILE A 593 -16.09 -7.70 33.34
CA ILE A 593 -15.55 -8.98 33.85
C ILE A 593 -14.54 -8.64 34.94
#